data_AF-A0A840V402-F1
#
_entry.id   AF-A0A840V402-F1
#
_cell.length_a   1.000
_cell.length_b   1.000
_cell.length_c   1.000
_cell.angle_alpha   90.00
_cell.angle_beta   90.00
_cell.angle_gamma   90.00
#
_symmetry.space_group_name_H-M   'P 1'
#
loop_
_entity.id
_entity.type
_entity.pdbx_description
1 polymer ?
#
loop_
_entity_poly.entity_id
_entity_poly.type
_entity_poly.pdbx_seq_one_letter_code
_entity_poly.pdbx_strand_id
1 'polypeptide(L)'
;MIQTYAHQKLLHETRLDLKTLETMFTNLITFGTNCSPFESEVIVEKAKEVFAIGDHAEGNILQPGQMIWTALDMNEPPGKPLHACKLRRIILAHIKPKEDAEVRRQYNRSAKRQQQINRMAVEAQEQQALLSQEDLAEILDTDVRTIRRDIQDLRKQGISVPTRGQQKDIGPGVTHRVQAITLFLEEKEPVEIARIIKHSLTAVERYIDTFCRVVYCQRRFRNNLKTALVVGVSVHTVNTYLGLHTDACEDPTYRERIAEIEARGRVYYKHVDFKKKHGPNSGRKI
;
A
#
# COMPACT_ATOMS: atom_id res chain seq x y z
N MET A 1 -14.54 -53.61 23.96
CA MET A 1 -13.37 -52.73 23.78
C MET A 1 -13.82 -51.33 24.16
N ILE A 2 -13.39 -50.80 25.31
CA ILE A 2 -13.89 -49.51 25.82
C ILE A 2 -13.23 -48.40 24.98
N GLN A 3 -14.00 -47.74 24.12
CA GLN A 3 -13.52 -46.57 23.40
C GLN A 3 -13.23 -45.46 24.42
N THR A 4 -11.96 -45.11 24.55
CA THR A 4 -11.53 -44.04 25.47
C THR A 4 -12.11 -42.70 25.01
N TYR A 5 -12.41 -41.82 25.96
CA TYR A 5 -12.93 -40.47 25.70
C TYR A 5 -12.09 -39.69 24.66
N ALA A 6 -10.76 -39.89 24.67
CA ALA A 6 -9.85 -39.34 23.68
C ALA A 6 -10.10 -39.86 22.25
N HIS A 7 -10.43 -41.14 22.08
CA HIS A 7 -10.76 -41.73 20.78
C HIS A 7 -12.12 -41.22 20.25
N GLN A 8 -13.11 -41.07 21.12
CA GLN A 8 -14.40 -40.47 20.74
C GLN A 8 -14.28 -38.99 20.38
N LYS A 9 -13.42 -38.24 21.08
CA LYS A 9 -13.12 -36.83 20.77
C LYS A 9 -12.43 -36.69 19.42
N LEU A 10 -11.43 -37.52 19.13
CA LEU A 10 -10.74 -37.54 17.83
C LEU A 10 -11.71 -37.86 16.68
N LEU A 11 -12.55 -38.88 16.84
CA LEU A 11 -13.57 -39.25 15.84
C LEU A 11 -14.61 -38.14 15.64
N HIS A 12 -14.92 -37.36 16.68
CA HIS A 12 -15.81 -36.21 16.58
C HIS A 12 -15.15 -35.05 15.82
N GLU A 13 -13.90 -34.72 16.12
CA GLU A 13 -13.11 -33.69 15.43
C GLU A 13 -12.94 -34.02 13.94
N THR A 14 -12.56 -35.26 13.59
CA THR A 14 -12.47 -35.71 12.19
C THR A 14 -13.79 -35.59 11.43
N ARG A 15 -14.94 -35.79 12.10
CA ARG A 15 -16.28 -35.64 11.48
C ARG A 15 -16.68 -34.19 11.24
N LEU A 16 -16.09 -33.25 11.98
CA LEU A 16 -16.28 -31.81 11.77
C LEU A 16 -15.37 -31.32 10.63
N ASP A 17 -14.14 -31.82 10.54
CA ASP A 17 -13.20 -31.50 9.45
C ASP A 17 -13.71 -31.95 8.08
N LEU A 18 -14.46 -33.06 8.03
CA LEU A 18 -15.12 -33.52 6.80
C LEU A 18 -16.21 -32.55 6.28
N LYS A 19 -16.67 -31.62 7.11
CA LYS A 19 -17.74 -30.65 6.77
C LYS A 19 -17.21 -29.26 6.43
N THR A 20 -15.91 -29.10 6.27
CA THR A 20 -15.32 -27.81 5.89
C THR A 20 -15.57 -27.52 4.41
N LEU A 21 -15.53 -26.23 4.06
CA LEU A 21 -15.61 -25.77 2.66
C LEU A 21 -14.42 -26.31 1.84
N GLU A 22 -13.28 -26.55 2.48
CA GLU A 22 -12.07 -27.10 1.85
C GLU A 22 -12.26 -28.57 1.46
N THR A 23 -12.80 -29.38 2.37
CA THR A 23 -13.13 -30.78 2.09
C THR A 23 -14.22 -30.89 1.03
N MET A 24 -15.23 -29.99 1.07
CA MET A 24 -16.26 -29.92 0.03
C MET A 24 -15.66 -29.59 -1.35
N PHE A 25 -14.75 -28.62 -1.43
CA PHE A 25 -14.14 -28.20 -2.69
C PHE A 25 -13.16 -29.25 -3.24
N THR A 26 -12.37 -29.88 -2.37
CA THR A 26 -11.50 -31.02 -2.72
C THR A 26 -12.30 -32.17 -3.31
N ASN A 27 -13.44 -32.50 -2.71
CA ASN A 27 -14.35 -33.54 -3.23
C ASN A 27 -14.95 -33.14 -4.57
N LEU A 28 -15.40 -31.89 -4.74
CA LEU A 28 -15.93 -31.41 -6.02
C LEU A 28 -14.91 -31.52 -7.16
N ILE A 29 -13.63 -31.23 -6.92
CA ILE A 29 -12.56 -31.39 -7.91
C ILE A 29 -12.29 -32.87 -8.19
N THR A 30 -12.16 -33.68 -7.14
CA THR A 30 -11.91 -35.13 -7.26
C THR A 30 -12.98 -35.82 -8.10
N PHE A 31 -14.26 -35.59 -7.79
CA PHE A 31 -15.37 -36.25 -8.49
C PHE A 31 -15.79 -35.52 -9.78
N GLY A 32 -15.45 -34.24 -9.94
CA GLY A 32 -15.82 -33.43 -11.10
C GLY A 32 -14.77 -33.37 -12.22
N THR A 33 -13.51 -33.69 -11.92
CA THR A 33 -12.38 -33.52 -12.88
C THR A 33 -11.47 -34.75 -13.00
N ASN A 34 -11.85 -35.89 -12.41
CA ASN A 34 -11.10 -37.16 -12.43
C ASN A 34 -9.66 -37.05 -11.87
N CYS A 35 -9.40 -36.05 -11.03
CA CYS A 35 -8.16 -35.90 -10.26
C CYS A 35 -8.15 -36.84 -9.05
N SER A 36 -6.97 -37.30 -8.64
CA SER A 36 -6.82 -38.04 -7.38
C SER A 36 -7.05 -37.13 -6.15
N PRO A 37 -7.39 -37.68 -4.98
CA PRO A 37 -7.59 -36.88 -3.76
C PRO A 37 -6.39 -36.01 -3.40
N PHE A 38 -5.17 -36.55 -3.58
CA PHE A 38 -3.93 -35.81 -3.34
C PHE A 38 -3.76 -34.63 -4.32
N GLU A 39 -4.01 -34.85 -5.61
CA GLU A 39 -3.94 -33.76 -6.60
C GLU A 39 -4.98 -32.68 -6.32
N SER A 40 -6.19 -33.08 -5.93
CA SER A 40 -7.26 -32.16 -5.54
C SER A 40 -6.90 -31.31 -4.32
N GLU A 41 -6.27 -31.90 -3.28
CA GLU A 41 -5.78 -31.15 -2.11
C GLU A 41 -4.72 -30.12 -2.50
N VAL A 42 -3.77 -30.50 -3.36
CA VAL A 42 -2.74 -29.59 -3.87
C VAL A 42 -3.36 -28.46 -4.70
N ILE A 43 -4.38 -28.74 -5.52
CA ILE A 43 -5.11 -27.73 -6.30
C ILE A 43 -5.85 -26.77 -5.36
N VAL A 44 -6.49 -27.27 -4.31
CA VAL A 44 -7.19 -26.43 -3.32
C VAL A 44 -6.22 -25.54 -2.56
N GLU A 45 -5.06 -26.06 -2.16
CA GLU A 45 -4.00 -25.25 -1.53
C GLU A 45 -3.44 -24.19 -2.49
N LYS A 46 -3.23 -24.52 -3.76
CA LYS A 46 -2.84 -23.54 -4.78
C LYS A 46 -3.92 -22.51 -5.06
N ALA A 47 -5.19 -22.90 -5.02
CA ALA A 47 -6.31 -21.97 -5.13
C ALA A 47 -6.36 -21.03 -3.91
N LYS A 48 -6.13 -21.52 -2.69
CA LYS A 48 -6.03 -20.68 -1.49
C LYS A 48 -4.86 -19.69 -1.59
N GLU A 49 -3.71 -20.12 -2.13
CA GLU A 49 -2.55 -19.26 -2.36
C GLU A 49 -2.85 -18.17 -3.40
N VAL A 50 -3.45 -18.51 -4.54
CA VAL A 50 -3.77 -17.58 -5.64
C VAL A 50 -4.90 -16.61 -5.26
N PHE A 51 -5.96 -17.13 -4.64
CA PHE A 51 -7.14 -16.36 -4.27
C PHE A 51 -7.04 -15.71 -2.89
N ALA A 52 -5.98 -15.99 -2.11
CA ALA A 52 -5.76 -15.49 -0.76
C ALA A 52 -6.93 -15.84 0.19
N ILE A 53 -7.23 -17.14 0.32
CA ILE A 53 -8.34 -17.67 1.14
C ILE A 53 -7.78 -18.41 2.35
N GLY A 54 -8.42 -18.30 3.53
CA GLY A 54 -8.03 -19.01 4.75
C GLY A 54 -6.76 -18.44 5.40
N ASP A 55 -5.78 -19.28 5.71
CA ASP A 55 -4.49 -18.87 6.29
C ASP A 55 -3.62 -18.04 5.31
N HIS A 56 -3.96 -18.07 4.02
CA HIS A 56 -3.41 -17.20 2.97
C HIS A 56 -4.22 -15.92 2.77
N ALA A 57 -5.30 -15.72 3.52
CA ALA A 57 -5.97 -14.42 3.55
C ALA A 57 -4.95 -13.41 4.07
N GLU A 58 -4.48 -12.54 3.18
CA GLU A 58 -3.73 -11.37 3.58
C GLU A 58 -4.54 -10.70 4.70
N GLY A 59 -3.92 -10.45 5.85
CA GLY A 59 -4.54 -9.79 7.02
C GLY A 59 -5.02 -8.35 6.76
N ASN A 60 -5.24 -7.98 5.51
CA ASN A 60 -5.77 -6.71 5.04
C ASN A 60 -7.20 -6.91 4.56
N ILE A 61 -8.15 -6.79 5.50
CA ILE A 61 -9.51 -6.42 5.12
C ILE A 61 -9.38 -5.14 4.28
N LEU A 62 -9.79 -5.20 3.01
CA LEU A 62 -9.77 -4.04 2.12
C LEU A 62 -10.51 -2.90 2.81
N GLN A 63 -9.85 -1.76 2.92
CA GLN A 63 -10.51 -0.56 3.42
C GLN A 63 -11.45 -0.02 2.34
N PRO A 64 -12.54 0.66 2.72
CA PRO A 64 -13.45 1.27 1.75
C PRO A 64 -12.69 2.15 0.73
N GLY A 65 -12.95 1.92 -0.55
CA GLY A 65 -12.27 2.61 -1.66
C GLY A 65 -10.96 1.98 -2.10
N GLN A 66 -10.51 0.88 -1.47
CA GLN A 66 -9.44 0.03 -1.99
C GLN A 66 -9.98 -1.07 -2.91
N MET A 67 -9.16 -1.51 -3.84
CA MET A 67 -9.44 -2.63 -4.71
C MET A 67 -8.19 -3.51 -4.88
N ILE A 68 -8.42 -4.76 -5.26
CA ILE A 68 -7.35 -5.68 -5.65
C ILE A 68 -7.21 -5.61 -7.16
N TRP A 69 -5.97 -5.52 -7.63
CA TRP A 69 -5.64 -5.56 -9.05
C TRP A 69 -4.49 -6.54 -9.30
N THR A 70 -4.42 -7.06 -10.52
CA THR A 70 -3.30 -7.90 -10.95
C THR A 70 -2.48 -7.10 -11.96
N ALA A 71 -1.20 -6.87 -11.65
CA ALA A 71 -0.30 -6.06 -12.45
C ALA A 71 0.99 -6.83 -12.76
N LEU A 72 1.79 -6.31 -13.70
CA LEU A 72 3.07 -6.92 -14.06
C LEU A 72 4.09 -6.80 -12.93
N ASP A 73 4.85 -7.86 -12.66
CA ASP A 73 6.00 -7.78 -11.75
C ASP A 73 7.02 -6.76 -12.27
N MET A 74 7.53 -5.93 -11.38
CA MET A 74 8.47 -4.87 -11.72
C MET A 74 9.75 -5.39 -12.39
N ASN A 75 10.18 -6.61 -12.07
CA ASN A 75 11.41 -7.20 -12.57
C ASN A 75 11.24 -7.97 -13.90
N GLU A 76 10.04 -7.99 -14.48
CA GLU A 76 9.81 -8.74 -15.72
C GLU A 76 10.56 -8.09 -16.91
N PRO A 77 11.32 -8.85 -17.73
CA PRO A 77 11.99 -8.31 -18.92
C PRO A 77 11.01 -7.82 -20.01
N PRO A 78 11.46 -6.98 -20.96
CA PRO A 78 10.63 -6.55 -22.08
C PRO A 78 10.53 -7.67 -23.13
N GLY A 79 9.53 -7.63 -24.00
CA GLY A 79 9.45 -8.50 -25.18
C GLY A 79 8.87 -9.89 -24.93
N LYS A 80 8.55 -10.27 -23.69
CA LYS A 80 7.70 -11.43 -23.43
C LYS A 80 6.24 -11.11 -23.69
N PRO A 81 5.47 -12.06 -24.26
CA PRO A 81 4.02 -11.88 -24.39
C PRO A 81 3.36 -11.83 -23.01
N LEU A 82 2.30 -11.03 -22.86
CA LEU A 82 1.68 -10.74 -21.57
C LEU A 82 1.26 -12.00 -20.79
N HIS A 83 0.82 -13.05 -21.50
CA HIS A 83 0.42 -14.33 -20.91
C HIS A 83 1.59 -15.10 -20.25
N ALA A 84 2.83 -14.79 -20.62
CA ALA A 84 4.04 -15.42 -20.10
C ALA A 84 4.81 -14.53 -19.11
N CYS A 85 4.31 -13.31 -18.87
CA CYS A 85 4.90 -12.39 -17.90
C CYS A 85 4.50 -12.78 -16.48
N LYS A 86 5.40 -12.60 -15.51
CA LYS A 86 5.06 -12.74 -14.11
C LYS A 86 4.10 -11.62 -13.69
N LEU A 87 2.99 -12.03 -13.09
CA LEU A 87 1.98 -11.13 -12.54
C LEU A 87 2.06 -11.11 -11.01
N ARG A 88 1.61 -10.00 -10.43
CA ARG A 88 1.53 -9.79 -8.99
C ARG A 88 0.17 -9.20 -8.64
N ARG A 89 -0.45 -9.77 -7.61
CA ARG A 89 -1.63 -9.21 -6.97
C ARG A 89 -1.23 -8.06 -6.06
N ILE A 90 -1.89 -6.91 -6.21
CA ILE A 90 -1.61 -5.67 -5.49
C ILE A 90 -2.90 -5.02 -4.99
N ILE A 91 -2.81 -4.24 -3.93
CA ILE A 91 -3.92 -3.44 -3.40
C ILE A 91 -3.74 -1.98 -3.81
N LEU A 92 -4.76 -1.39 -4.41
CA LEU A 92 -4.75 0.00 -4.88
C LEU A 92 -5.83 0.80 -4.17
N ALA A 93 -5.50 2.01 -3.71
CA ALA A 93 -6.48 2.98 -3.23
C ALA A 93 -7.14 3.70 -4.41
N HIS A 94 -8.12 3.02 -5.02
CA HIS A 94 -8.90 3.52 -6.14
C HIS A 94 -9.61 4.84 -5.80
N ILE A 95 -10.27 4.90 -4.64
CA ILE A 95 -11.01 6.09 -4.17
C ILE A 95 -10.57 6.46 -2.76
N LYS A 96 -10.26 7.75 -2.55
CA LYS A 96 -10.13 8.38 -1.24
C LYS A 96 -11.12 9.53 -1.16
N PRO A 97 -12.35 9.31 -0.64
CA PRO A 97 -13.47 10.23 -0.83
C PRO A 97 -13.18 11.68 -0.41
N LYS A 98 -12.49 11.87 0.71
CA LYS A 98 -12.13 13.21 1.22
C LYS A 98 -11.13 13.91 0.28
N GLU A 99 -9.98 13.28 0.02
CA GLU A 99 -8.92 13.84 -0.82
C GLU A 99 -9.40 14.06 -2.27
N ASP A 100 -10.14 13.10 -2.82
CA ASP A 100 -10.60 13.16 -4.20
C ASP A 100 -11.72 14.19 -4.39
N ALA A 101 -12.59 14.37 -3.38
CA ALA A 101 -13.59 15.43 -3.39
C ALA A 101 -12.97 16.82 -3.19
N GLU A 102 -11.89 16.93 -2.42
CA GLU A 102 -11.14 18.18 -2.24
C GLU A 102 -10.55 18.65 -3.57
N VAL A 103 -9.77 17.80 -4.26
CA VAL A 103 -9.15 18.15 -5.55
C VAL A 103 -10.20 18.43 -6.62
N ARG A 104 -11.28 17.63 -6.67
CA ARG A 104 -12.36 17.86 -7.62
C ARG A 104 -13.06 19.20 -7.43
N ARG A 105 -13.20 19.67 -6.18
CA ARG A 105 -13.85 20.96 -5.86
C ARG A 105 -12.91 22.14 -6.13
N GLN A 106 -11.64 22.04 -5.76
CA GLN A 106 -10.68 23.14 -5.90
C GLN A 106 -10.17 23.31 -7.33
N TYR A 107 -10.05 22.22 -8.07
CA TYR A 107 -9.50 22.21 -9.42
C TYR A 107 -10.56 21.70 -10.41
N ASN A 108 -10.43 20.46 -10.88
CA ASN A 108 -11.36 19.86 -11.83
C ASN A 108 -11.28 18.33 -11.80
N ARG A 109 -12.12 17.67 -12.61
CA ARG A 109 -12.13 16.20 -12.73
C ARG A 109 -10.82 15.62 -13.28
N SER A 110 -10.10 16.36 -14.13
CA SER A 110 -8.79 15.94 -14.66
C SER A 110 -7.74 15.91 -13.57
N ALA A 111 -7.66 16.94 -12.73
CA ALA A 111 -6.75 17.01 -11.59
C ALA A 111 -7.02 15.87 -10.58
N LYS A 112 -8.30 15.57 -10.31
CA LYS A 112 -8.67 14.39 -9.50
C LYS A 112 -8.12 13.11 -10.13
N ARG A 113 -8.30 12.91 -11.43
CA ARG A 113 -7.84 11.72 -12.14
C ARG A 113 -6.30 11.62 -12.15
N GLN A 114 -5.59 12.73 -12.35
CA GLN A 114 -4.13 12.82 -12.24
C GLN A 114 -3.64 12.42 -10.85
N GLN A 115 -4.30 12.90 -9.79
CA GLN A 115 -4.04 12.46 -8.41
C GLN A 115 -4.25 10.94 -8.25
N GLN A 116 -5.32 10.37 -8.81
CA GLN A 116 -5.59 8.93 -8.75
C GLN A 116 -4.53 8.12 -9.52
N ILE A 117 -4.16 8.54 -10.74
CA ILE A 117 -3.14 7.91 -11.58
C ILE A 117 -1.82 7.82 -10.81
N ASN A 118 -1.33 8.94 -10.29
CA ASN A 118 -0.06 8.98 -9.58
C ASN A 118 -0.11 8.14 -8.29
N ARG A 119 -1.19 8.25 -7.50
CA ARG A 119 -1.38 7.46 -6.29
C ARG A 119 -1.28 5.96 -6.54
N MET A 120 -2.05 5.45 -7.51
CA MET A 120 -2.10 4.02 -7.81
C MET A 120 -0.80 3.52 -8.45
N ALA A 121 -0.15 4.32 -9.31
CA ALA A 121 1.14 3.95 -9.90
C ALA A 121 2.23 3.81 -8.82
N VAL A 122 2.30 4.74 -7.87
CA VAL A 122 3.25 4.66 -6.75
C VAL A 122 2.93 3.48 -5.83
N GLU A 123 1.66 3.27 -5.49
CA GLU A 123 1.24 2.11 -4.66
C GLU A 123 1.58 0.77 -5.34
N ALA A 124 1.43 0.66 -6.66
CA ALA A 124 1.86 -0.52 -7.41
C ALA A 124 3.37 -0.72 -7.35
N GLN A 125 4.15 0.34 -7.59
CA GLN A 125 5.62 0.29 -7.54
C GLN A 125 6.13 -0.13 -6.15
N GLU A 126 5.55 0.44 -5.09
CA GLU A 126 5.88 0.07 -3.71
C GLU A 126 5.64 -1.43 -3.43
N GLN A 127 4.66 -2.02 -4.10
CA GLN A 127 4.34 -3.45 -4.04
C GLN A 127 5.11 -4.30 -5.07
N GLN A 128 6.17 -3.77 -5.69
CA GLN A 128 6.99 -4.47 -6.69
C GLN A 128 6.20 -4.87 -7.95
N ALA A 129 5.22 -4.05 -8.34
CA ALA A 129 4.46 -4.20 -9.57
C ALA A 129 4.42 -2.88 -10.36
N LEU A 130 4.05 -2.97 -11.64
CA LEU A 130 3.87 -1.81 -12.50
C LEU A 130 2.53 -1.88 -13.22
N LEU A 131 1.79 -0.79 -13.15
CA LEU A 131 0.58 -0.60 -13.95
C LEU A 131 0.96 -0.18 -15.38
N SER A 132 0.27 -0.76 -16.34
CA SER A 132 0.24 -0.30 -17.73
C SER A 132 -0.72 0.90 -17.87
N GLN A 133 -0.69 1.58 -19.02
CA GLN A 133 -1.64 2.66 -19.28
C GLN A 133 -3.05 2.11 -19.50
N GLU A 134 -3.13 0.87 -19.99
CA GLU A 134 -4.33 0.07 -20.19
C GLU A 134 -4.97 -0.31 -18.84
N ASP A 135 -4.18 -0.74 -17.86
CA ASP A 135 -4.66 -0.99 -16.50
C ASP A 135 -5.30 0.27 -15.91
N LEU A 136 -4.60 1.41 -16.00
CA LEU A 136 -5.09 2.68 -15.48
C LEU A 136 -6.35 3.17 -16.20
N ALA A 137 -6.46 2.90 -17.50
CA ALA A 137 -7.62 3.23 -18.32
C ALA A 137 -8.85 2.43 -17.87
N GLU A 138 -8.67 1.11 -17.69
CA GLU A 138 -9.71 0.20 -17.20
C GLU A 138 -10.15 0.55 -15.78
N ILE A 139 -9.20 0.72 -14.86
CA ILE A 139 -9.49 1.05 -13.45
C ILE A 139 -10.25 2.37 -13.33
N LEU A 140 -9.94 3.37 -14.16
CA LEU A 140 -10.51 4.72 -14.07
C LEU A 140 -11.67 4.97 -15.04
N ASP A 141 -12.13 3.94 -15.74
CA ASP A 141 -13.22 4.00 -16.72
C ASP A 141 -13.02 5.13 -17.73
N THR A 142 -11.86 5.11 -18.40
CA THR A 142 -11.47 6.14 -19.38
C THR A 142 -10.58 5.57 -20.47
N ASP A 143 -10.44 6.30 -21.59
CA ASP A 143 -9.56 5.87 -22.67
C ASP A 143 -8.07 5.97 -22.31
N VAL A 144 -7.26 5.05 -22.85
CA VAL A 144 -5.78 5.07 -22.77
C VAL A 144 -5.20 6.41 -23.26
N ARG A 145 -5.83 7.04 -24.26
CA ARG A 145 -5.44 8.38 -24.74
C ARG A 145 -5.55 9.45 -23.66
N THR A 146 -6.58 9.36 -22.82
CA THR A 146 -6.79 10.29 -21.70
C THR A 146 -5.73 10.07 -20.61
N ILE A 147 -5.47 8.81 -20.24
CA ILE A 147 -4.40 8.46 -19.29
C ILE A 147 -3.05 8.97 -19.78
N ARG A 148 -2.73 8.77 -21.07
CA ARG A 148 -1.47 9.24 -21.66
C ARG A 148 -1.31 10.75 -21.57
N ARG A 149 -2.39 11.50 -21.86
CA ARG A 149 -2.41 12.96 -21.74
C ARG A 149 -2.16 13.41 -20.30
N ASP A 150 -2.85 12.81 -19.33
CA ASP A 150 -2.67 13.12 -17.91
C ASP A 150 -1.25 12.82 -17.42
N ILE A 151 -0.67 11.69 -17.81
CA ILE A 151 0.72 11.36 -17.49
C ILE A 151 1.68 12.40 -18.10
N GLN A 152 1.44 12.84 -19.34
CA GLN A 152 2.25 13.87 -19.97
C GLN A 152 2.14 15.21 -19.24
N ASP A 153 0.94 15.60 -18.80
CA ASP A 153 0.71 16.83 -18.06
C ASP A 153 1.32 16.80 -16.65
N LEU A 154 1.35 15.63 -16.01
CA LEU A 154 2.10 15.40 -14.76
C LEU A 154 3.61 15.56 -15.00
N ARG A 155 4.15 15.01 -16.09
CA ARG A 155 5.58 15.17 -16.41
C ARG A 155 5.99 16.61 -16.65
N LYS A 156 5.14 17.41 -17.33
CA LYS A 156 5.39 18.85 -17.51
C LYS A 156 5.47 19.60 -16.17
N GLN A 157 4.87 19.05 -15.12
CA GLN A 157 4.92 19.58 -13.75
C GLN A 157 6.10 19.01 -12.93
N GLY A 158 7.00 18.24 -13.58
CA GLY A 158 8.15 17.60 -12.93
C GLY A 158 7.82 16.28 -12.23
N ILE A 159 6.62 15.74 -12.43
CA ILE A 159 6.13 14.55 -11.71
C ILE A 159 6.26 13.32 -12.60
N SER A 160 7.01 12.34 -12.13
CA SER A 160 7.15 11.04 -12.75
C SER A 160 6.06 10.07 -12.26
N VAL A 161 5.42 9.40 -13.21
CA VAL A 161 4.40 8.37 -12.92
C VAL A 161 5.03 7.00 -13.24
N PRO A 162 5.28 6.15 -12.23
CA PRO A 162 5.96 4.87 -12.41
C PRO A 162 5.03 3.83 -13.06
N THR A 163 4.96 3.87 -14.40
CA THR A 163 4.21 2.91 -15.23
C THR A 163 5.16 2.00 -15.99
N ARG A 164 4.67 0.85 -16.44
CA ARG A 164 5.46 -0.15 -17.17
C ARG A 164 6.23 0.43 -18.36
N GLY A 165 5.59 1.31 -19.13
CA GLY A 165 6.20 1.98 -20.30
C GLY A 165 7.19 3.10 -19.96
N GLN A 166 7.52 3.32 -18.69
CA GLN A 166 8.41 4.40 -18.24
C GLN A 166 9.66 3.93 -17.51
N GLN A 167 9.60 2.76 -16.87
CA GLN A 167 10.63 2.38 -15.92
C GLN A 167 11.97 1.92 -16.54
N LYS A 168 12.07 1.86 -17.87
CA LYS A 168 13.33 1.52 -18.55
C LYS A 168 14.21 2.73 -18.90
N ASP A 169 13.66 3.94 -18.89
CA ASP A 169 14.39 5.15 -19.33
C ASP A 169 14.60 6.20 -18.23
N ILE A 170 13.95 6.07 -17.07
CA ILE A 170 13.97 7.10 -16.03
C ILE A 170 14.22 6.40 -14.70
N GLY A 171 15.24 6.84 -13.96
CA GLY A 171 15.52 6.41 -12.59
C GLY A 171 14.35 6.68 -11.64
N PRO A 172 14.53 6.57 -10.31
CA PRO A 172 13.47 6.88 -9.35
C PRO A 172 13.03 8.34 -9.52
N GLY A 173 12.00 8.57 -10.34
CA GLY A 173 11.52 9.89 -10.67
C GLY A 173 10.79 10.53 -9.49
N VAL A 174 10.73 11.86 -9.49
CA VAL A 174 10.07 12.63 -8.43
C VAL A 174 8.56 12.39 -8.50
N THR A 175 7.97 11.84 -7.44
CA THR A 175 6.51 11.66 -7.30
C THR A 175 5.90 12.86 -6.56
N HIS A 176 4.57 13.07 -6.60
CA HIS A 176 3.90 14.07 -5.74
C HIS A 176 4.31 13.98 -4.27
N ARG A 177 4.50 12.76 -3.76
CA ARG A 177 4.91 12.54 -2.37
C ARG A 177 6.31 13.11 -2.14
N VAL A 178 7.26 12.77 -3.02
CA VAL A 178 8.64 13.28 -2.95
C VAL A 178 8.64 14.81 -3.08
N GLN A 179 7.95 15.34 -4.08
CA GLN A 179 7.86 16.79 -4.33
C GLN A 179 7.23 17.54 -3.15
N ALA A 180 6.18 17.00 -2.53
CA ALA A 180 5.57 17.58 -1.34
C ALA A 180 6.56 17.66 -0.18
N ILE A 181 7.37 16.61 0.03
CA ILE A 181 8.40 16.61 1.07
C ILE A 181 9.54 17.58 0.70
N THR A 182 10.00 17.62 -0.54
CA THR A 182 11.02 18.58 -0.99
C THR A 182 10.58 20.02 -0.72
N LEU A 183 9.38 20.41 -1.15
CA LEU A 183 8.83 21.75 -0.89
C LEU A 183 8.64 22.01 0.62
N PHE A 184 8.23 20.99 1.38
CA PHE A 184 8.16 21.12 2.83
C PHE A 184 9.53 21.39 3.45
N LEU A 185 10.59 20.74 2.96
CA LEU A 185 11.97 20.97 3.41
C LEU A 185 12.46 22.38 3.04
N GLU A 186 11.99 22.95 1.92
CA GLU A 186 12.18 24.36 1.49
C GLU A 186 11.30 25.38 2.25
N GLU A 187 10.77 25.00 3.41
CA GLU A 187 9.95 25.85 4.29
C GLU A 187 8.63 26.36 3.68
N LYS A 188 8.13 25.69 2.64
CA LYS A 188 6.79 25.98 2.12
C LYS A 188 5.71 25.51 3.07
N GLU A 189 4.68 26.33 3.24
CA GLU A 189 3.52 25.99 4.05
C GLU A 189 2.67 24.89 3.37
N PRO A 190 2.05 23.94 4.11
CA PRO A 190 1.27 22.85 3.52
C PRO A 190 0.20 23.30 2.52
N VAL A 191 -0.43 24.45 2.77
CA VAL A 191 -1.42 25.04 1.86
C VAL A 191 -0.79 25.53 0.56
N GLU A 192 0.41 26.10 0.62
CA GLU A 192 1.17 26.51 -0.57
C GLU A 192 1.60 25.27 -1.37
N ILE A 193 2.13 24.26 -0.69
CA ILE A 193 2.54 22.98 -1.30
C ILE A 193 1.36 22.35 -2.05
N ALA A 194 0.20 22.22 -1.40
CA ALA A 194 -1.00 21.66 -2.01
C ALA A 194 -1.43 22.38 -3.30
N ARG A 195 -1.24 23.71 -3.36
CA ARG A 195 -1.50 24.52 -4.56
C ARG A 195 -0.46 24.29 -5.65
N ILE A 196 0.82 24.28 -5.30
CA ILE A 196 1.93 24.08 -6.25
C ILE A 196 1.77 22.73 -6.96
N ILE A 197 1.56 21.65 -6.20
CA ILE A 197 1.45 20.29 -6.76
C ILE A 197 0.02 19.88 -7.13
N LYS A 198 -0.95 20.82 -7.07
CA LYS A 198 -2.38 20.60 -7.37
C LYS A 198 -2.97 19.36 -6.71
N HIS A 199 -2.66 19.19 -5.43
CA HIS A 199 -3.00 17.99 -4.67
C HIS A 199 -3.88 18.37 -3.46
N SER A 200 -4.55 17.39 -2.87
CA SER A 200 -5.32 17.63 -1.64
C SER A 200 -4.40 18.07 -0.49
N LEU A 201 -4.79 19.09 0.26
CA LEU A 201 -4.10 19.51 1.49
C LEU A 201 -4.05 18.34 2.48
N THR A 202 -5.17 17.63 2.64
CA THR A 202 -5.26 16.43 3.49
C THR A 202 -4.18 15.39 3.11
N ALA A 203 -3.94 15.19 1.81
CA ALA A 203 -2.93 14.26 1.34
C ALA A 203 -1.50 14.78 1.59
N VAL A 204 -1.26 16.08 1.38
CA VAL A 204 0.02 16.74 1.64
C VAL A 204 0.39 16.66 3.13
N GLU A 205 -0.53 17.02 4.02
CA GLU A 205 -0.34 16.93 5.47
C GLU A 205 -0.01 15.49 5.89
N ARG A 206 -0.71 14.50 5.34
CA ARG A 206 -0.40 13.08 5.58
C ARG A 206 1.02 12.72 5.13
N TYR A 207 1.47 13.20 3.98
CA TYR A 207 2.83 12.94 3.50
C TYR A 207 3.86 13.52 4.46
N ILE A 208 3.69 14.79 4.85
CA ILE A 208 4.55 15.51 5.80
C ILE A 208 4.57 14.80 7.15
N ASP A 209 3.42 14.45 7.72
CA ASP A 209 3.34 13.76 9.00
C ASP A 209 4.00 12.39 8.96
N THR A 210 3.85 11.66 7.86
CA THR A 210 4.53 10.37 7.64
C THR A 210 6.05 10.56 7.60
N PHE A 211 6.53 11.60 6.90
CA PHE A 211 7.95 11.94 6.84
C PHE A 211 8.51 12.27 8.23
N CYS A 212 7.86 13.15 8.98
CA CYS A 212 8.27 13.52 10.34
C CYS A 212 8.32 12.30 11.28
N ARG A 213 7.36 11.38 11.15
CA ARG A 213 7.35 10.11 11.91
C ARG A 213 8.51 9.20 11.52
N VAL A 214 8.85 9.09 10.23
CA VAL A 214 10.01 8.32 9.76
C VAL A 214 11.30 8.88 10.35
N VAL A 215 11.53 10.19 10.27
CA VAL A 215 12.73 10.84 10.82
C VAL A 215 12.84 10.60 12.33
N TYR A 216 11.76 10.85 13.07
CA TYR A 216 11.71 10.62 14.52
C TYR A 216 12.00 9.15 14.91
N CYS A 217 11.33 8.19 14.26
CA CYS A 217 11.52 6.78 14.54
C CYS A 217 12.92 6.31 14.16
N GLN A 218 13.48 6.81 13.05
CA GLN A 218 14.82 6.45 12.63
C GLN A 218 15.88 6.89 13.64
N ARG A 219 15.77 8.10 14.21
CA ARG A 219 16.70 8.55 15.26
C ARG A 219 16.65 7.67 16.52
N ARG A 220 15.47 7.12 16.84
CA ARG A 220 15.26 6.27 18.02
C ARG A 220 15.67 4.82 17.82
N PHE A 221 15.33 4.22 16.68
CA PHE A 221 15.55 2.79 16.44
C PHE A 221 16.81 2.48 15.63
N ARG A 222 17.30 3.45 14.84
CA ARG A 222 18.45 3.30 13.92
C ARG A 222 18.35 2.04 13.05
N ASN A 223 17.14 1.70 12.61
CA ASN A 223 16.87 0.49 11.84
C ASN A 223 15.66 0.70 10.92
N ASN A 224 15.89 0.60 9.61
CA ASN A 224 14.88 0.95 8.60
C ASN A 224 13.67 0.00 8.63
N LEU A 225 13.88 -1.30 8.90
CA LEU A 225 12.80 -2.28 9.01
C LEU A 225 11.89 -2.00 10.22
N LYS A 226 12.49 -1.72 11.39
CA LYS A 226 11.74 -1.36 12.59
C LYS A 226 10.99 -0.03 12.41
N THR A 227 11.63 0.96 11.78
CA THR A 227 11.00 2.23 11.43
C THR A 227 9.80 2.01 10.50
N ALA A 228 9.95 1.21 9.44
CA ALA A 228 8.87 0.88 8.52
C ALA A 228 7.66 0.25 9.25
N LEU A 229 7.92 -0.72 10.13
CA LEU A 229 6.89 -1.40 10.91
C LEU A 229 6.14 -0.45 11.86
N VAL A 230 6.86 0.40 12.59
CA VAL A 230 6.27 1.32 13.59
C VAL A 230 5.52 2.48 12.94
N VAL A 231 5.97 2.93 11.77
CA VAL A 231 5.30 4.00 11.03
C VAL A 231 4.12 3.45 10.21
N GLY A 232 4.18 2.19 9.79
CA GLY A 232 3.18 1.56 8.95
C GLY A 232 3.35 1.90 7.47
N VAL A 233 4.60 1.92 6.98
CA VAL A 233 4.94 2.22 5.57
C VAL A 233 5.94 1.21 5.03
N SER A 234 6.10 1.17 3.70
CA SER A 234 7.09 0.32 3.05
C SER A 234 8.53 0.72 3.42
N VAL A 235 9.44 -0.26 3.47
CA VAL A 235 10.89 -0.02 3.67
C VAL A 235 11.45 0.88 2.57
N HIS A 236 10.92 0.74 1.35
CA HIS A 236 11.22 1.62 0.23
C HIS A 236 10.89 3.09 0.56
N THR A 237 9.68 3.37 1.07
CA THR A 237 9.30 4.73 1.48
C THR A 237 10.21 5.28 2.58
N VAL A 238 10.59 4.45 3.57
CA VAL A 238 11.56 4.85 4.60
C VAL A 238 12.88 5.26 3.97
N ASN A 239 13.44 4.44 3.08
CA ASN A 239 14.71 4.74 2.42
C ASN A 239 14.63 6.05 1.61
N THR A 240 13.55 6.25 0.85
CA THR A 240 13.33 7.48 0.08
C THR A 240 13.29 8.71 0.97
N TYR A 241 12.55 8.66 2.07
CA TYR A 241 12.45 9.78 3.01
C TYR A 241 13.76 10.06 3.75
N LEU A 242 14.51 9.01 4.12
CA LEU A 242 15.83 9.20 4.73
C LEU A 242 16.86 9.74 3.74
N GLY A 243 16.74 9.42 2.44
CA GLY A 243 17.51 10.07 1.38
C GLY A 243 17.27 11.58 1.36
N LEU A 244 16.00 11.99 1.23
CA LEU A 244 15.62 13.42 1.24
C LEU A 244 16.08 14.15 2.52
N HIS A 245 15.97 13.50 3.68
CA HIS A 245 16.47 14.06 4.94
C HIS A 245 17.99 14.22 4.95
N THR A 246 18.73 13.26 4.37
CA THR A 246 20.20 13.30 4.33
C THR A 246 20.68 14.40 3.39
N ASP A 247 20.08 14.52 2.22
CA ASP A 247 20.38 15.57 1.24
C ASP A 247 20.10 16.96 1.85
N ALA A 248 19.00 17.12 2.60
CA ALA A 248 18.67 18.37 3.28
C ALA A 248 19.63 18.73 4.42
N CYS A 249 20.25 17.74 5.09
CA CYS A 249 21.24 17.97 6.16
C CYS A 249 22.54 18.64 5.69
N GLU A 250 22.78 18.71 4.39
CA GLU A 250 23.91 19.45 3.81
C GLU A 250 23.74 20.97 3.96
N ASP A 251 22.49 21.46 4.07
CA ASP A 251 22.17 22.86 4.33
C ASP A 251 22.26 23.18 5.84
N PRO A 252 23.05 24.18 6.27
CA PRO A 252 23.11 24.62 7.67
C PRO A 252 21.76 25.04 8.25
N THR A 253 20.90 25.67 7.44
CA THR A 253 19.56 26.17 7.83
C THR A 253 18.64 25.01 8.24
N TYR A 254 18.80 23.85 7.60
CA TYR A 254 18.03 22.66 7.91
C TYR A 254 18.29 22.11 9.32
N ARG A 255 19.51 22.27 9.85
CA ARG A 255 19.92 21.67 11.13
C ARG A 255 19.13 22.21 12.31
N GLU A 256 18.70 23.47 12.23
CA GLU A 256 17.85 24.12 13.24
C GLU A 256 16.44 23.53 13.24
N ARG A 257 15.96 23.10 12.05
CA ARG A 257 14.60 22.58 11.82
C ARG A 257 14.41 21.11 12.15
N ILE A 258 15.49 20.33 12.25
CA ILE A 258 15.44 18.91 12.63
C ILE A 258 14.68 18.73 13.96
N ALA A 259 14.90 19.63 14.93
CA ALA A 259 14.22 19.57 16.22
C ALA A 259 12.69 19.73 16.08
N GLU A 260 12.23 20.59 15.16
CA GLU A 260 10.81 20.81 14.89
C GLU A 260 10.17 19.60 14.17
N ILE A 261 10.86 19.06 13.16
CA ILE A 261 10.44 17.86 12.42
C ILE A 261 10.27 16.68 13.38
N GLU A 262 11.23 16.49 14.30
CA GLU A 262 11.15 15.46 15.33
C GLU A 262 10.06 15.73 16.36
N ALA A 263 9.85 17.00 16.75
CA ALA A 263 8.78 17.37 17.65
C ALA A 263 7.41 17.02 17.03
N ARG A 264 7.19 17.36 15.76
CA ARG A 264 5.98 17.01 15.01
C ARG A 264 5.78 15.50 14.91
N GLY A 265 6.84 14.74 14.60
CA GLY A 265 6.78 13.28 14.57
C GLY A 265 6.46 12.65 15.93
N ARG A 266 6.99 13.22 17.02
CA ARG A 266 6.74 12.77 18.40
C ARG A 266 5.29 13.00 18.85
N VAL A 267 4.68 14.12 18.46
CA VAL A 267 3.31 14.49 18.84
C VAL A 267 2.31 13.40 18.44
N TYR A 268 2.49 12.78 17.27
CA TYR A 268 1.67 11.64 16.84
C TYR A 268 1.62 10.53 17.89
N TYR A 269 2.78 10.08 18.37
CA TYR A 269 2.88 8.98 19.34
C TYR A 269 2.39 9.38 20.74
N LYS A 270 2.57 10.64 21.15
CA LYS A 270 1.94 11.15 22.38
C LYS A 270 0.42 11.01 22.31
N HIS A 271 -0.22 11.45 21.21
CA HIS A 271 -1.67 11.35 21.06
C HIS A 271 -2.18 9.90 20.97
N VAL A 272 -1.41 8.99 20.37
CA VAL A 272 -1.75 7.55 20.34
C VAL A 272 -1.66 6.93 21.73
N ASP A 273 -0.64 7.27 22.52
CA ASP A 273 -0.49 6.78 23.90
C ASP A 273 -1.58 7.34 24.84
N PHE A 274 -2.03 8.59 24.62
CA PHE A 274 -3.17 9.15 25.37
C PHE A 274 -4.50 8.47 25.05
N LYS A 275 -4.70 7.94 23.84
CA LYS A 275 -5.86 7.10 23.51
C LYS A 275 -5.79 5.71 24.12
N LYS A 276 -4.61 5.27 24.59
CA LYS A 276 -4.38 4.00 25.28
C LYS A 276 -4.36 4.14 26.82
N LYS A 277 -5.42 4.68 27.43
CA LYS A 277 -5.65 4.62 28.91
C LYS A 277 -7.16 4.74 29.20
N HIS A 278 -7.85 3.90 29.98
CA HIS A 278 -7.51 2.84 30.93
C HIS A 278 -8.49 1.66 30.76
N GLY A 279 -8.00 0.41 30.84
CA GLY A 279 -8.87 -0.74 31.09
C GLY A 279 -9.60 -0.59 32.43
N PRO A 280 -10.77 -1.24 32.61
CA PRO A 280 -11.59 -1.04 33.80
C PRO A 280 -10.78 -1.36 35.05
N ASN A 281 -10.72 -0.36 35.93
CA ASN A 281 -10.10 -0.42 37.24
C ASN A 281 -10.77 -1.55 38.02
N SER A 282 -10.08 -2.67 38.22
CA SER A 282 -10.56 -3.76 39.08
C SER A 282 -10.50 -3.31 40.54
N GLY A 283 -11.50 -2.52 40.94
CA GLY A 283 -11.79 -2.23 42.33
C GLY A 283 -12.32 -3.50 43.01
N ARG A 284 -11.42 -4.36 43.48
CA ARG A 284 -11.75 -5.24 44.61
C ARG A 284 -11.83 -4.35 45.86
N LYS A 285 -13.04 -4.02 46.28
CA LYS A 285 -13.33 -3.73 47.68
C LYS A 285 -13.94 -5.00 48.28
N ILE A 286 -13.18 -5.52 49.26
CA ILE A 286 -13.52 -6.31 50.45
C ILE A 286 -14.96 -6.82 50.51
#